data_AF-A0A8H3DNK9-F1
#
_entry.id   AF-A0A8H3DNK9-F1
#
_cell.length_a   1.000
_cell.length_b   1.000
_cell.length_c   1.000
_cell.angle_alpha   90.00
_cell.angle_beta   90.00
_cell.angle_gamma   90.00
#
_symmetry.space_group_name_H-M   'P 1'
#
loop_
_entity.id
_entity.type
_entity.pdbx_description
1 polymer ?
#
loop_
_entity_poly.entity_id
_entity_poly.type
_entity_poly.pdbx_seq_one_letter_code
_entity_poly.pdbx_strand_id
1 'polypeptide(L)'
;MASMDMAGLYRVGVFYGNADYILSLGREPLIYGLNIQGAPPNKAHPTIVSRRLTLEYTSAICRQAFPPGTHIAVPEWPNVTVVNALGDYGLAADRLAYIDGDEDPWLPATPHSPHAPERDDTLVRPFKLIRTGVHHHDENGVEPRSMEPAHIQAIHRQEIEFVGAWLKGTTD
;
A
#
# COMPACT_ATOMS: atom_id res chain seq x y z
N MET A 1 -12.45 28.61 -5.94
CA MET A 1 -12.78 27.21 -5.60
C MET A 1 -12.25 26.35 -6.74
N ALA A 2 -11.19 25.58 -6.51
CA ALA A 2 -10.79 24.53 -7.43
C ALA A 2 -11.51 23.25 -6.99
N SER A 3 -12.24 22.60 -7.90
CA SER A 3 -12.76 21.25 -7.67
C SER A 3 -11.59 20.28 -7.70
N MET A 4 -11.21 19.72 -6.55
CA MET A 4 -10.26 18.61 -6.52
C MET A 4 -10.96 17.39 -7.14
N ASP A 5 -10.44 16.95 -8.29
CA ASP A 5 -10.87 15.74 -8.95
C ASP A 5 -10.52 14.53 -8.05
N MET A 6 -11.55 13.77 -7.67
CA MET A 6 -11.40 12.55 -6.86
C MET A 6 -10.48 11.54 -7.56
N ALA A 7 -10.37 11.55 -8.90
CA ALA A 7 -9.46 10.67 -9.63
C ALA A 7 -7.98 10.90 -9.28
N GLY A 8 -7.60 12.07 -8.75
CA GLY A 8 -6.25 12.36 -8.28
C GLY A 8 -5.87 11.67 -6.96
N LEU A 9 -6.86 11.25 -6.15
CA LEU A 9 -6.65 10.53 -4.88
C LEU A 9 -6.41 9.02 -5.06
N TYR A 10 -6.62 8.49 -6.26
CA TYR A 10 -6.36 7.09 -6.63
C TYR A 10 -5.04 6.90 -7.37
N ARG A 11 -4.19 7.94 -7.46
CA ARG A 11 -2.87 7.88 -8.10
C ARG A 11 -1.78 7.83 -7.04
N VAL A 12 -1.47 6.61 -6.63
CA VAL A 12 -0.87 6.17 -5.37
C VAL A 12 -1.89 6.11 -4.24
N GLY A 13 -1.91 4.98 -3.53
CA GLY A 13 -2.46 4.87 -2.19
C GLY A 13 -1.66 5.76 -1.24
N VAL A 14 -2.03 7.03 -1.20
CA VAL A 14 -1.38 8.06 -0.39
C VAL A 14 -1.64 7.71 1.09
N PHE A 15 -0.57 7.27 1.82
CA PHE A 15 -0.50 6.97 3.29
C PHE A 15 0.54 7.75 4.16
N TYR A 16 0.16 8.36 5.31
CA TYR A 16 0.80 8.33 6.65
C TYR A 16 -0.20 7.86 7.73
N GLY A 17 0.22 7.06 8.70
CA GLY A 17 -0.66 6.74 9.83
C GLY A 17 -0.94 7.95 10.73
N ASN A 18 -1.57 7.66 11.87
CA ASN A 18 -1.41 8.49 13.06
C ASN A 18 0.06 8.51 13.52
N ALA A 19 0.34 9.26 14.59
CA ALA A 19 1.65 9.66 15.13
C ALA A 19 2.88 8.71 15.01
N ASP A 20 2.72 7.38 14.99
CA ASP A 20 3.83 6.42 14.91
C ASP A 20 4.73 6.63 13.67
N TYR A 21 4.18 7.16 12.57
CA TYR A 21 4.93 7.42 11.33
C TYR A 21 6.01 8.52 11.48
N ILE A 22 5.95 9.36 12.52
CA ILE A 22 6.89 10.46 12.72
C ILE A 22 8.13 10.00 13.53
N LEU A 23 8.03 8.88 14.26
CA LEU A 23 9.15 8.34 15.05
C LEU A 23 10.15 7.51 14.21
N SER A 24 9.73 6.96 13.06
CA SER A 24 10.63 6.20 12.18
C SER A 24 11.50 7.06 11.26
N LEU A 25 11.13 8.34 11.05
CA LEU A 25 11.74 9.25 10.07
C LEU A 25 12.48 10.41 10.73
N GLY A 26 13.33 10.13 11.73
CA GLY A 26 14.08 11.12 12.51
C GLY A 26 15.11 11.98 11.75
N ARG A 27 15.02 12.12 10.41
CA ARG A 27 15.93 12.94 9.58
C ARG A 27 15.42 13.39 8.21
N GLU A 28 14.25 12.95 7.75
CA GLU A 28 13.77 13.24 6.38
C GLU A 28 12.45 14.04 6.41
N PRO A 29 12.13 14.84 5.37
CA PRO A 29 10.82 15.48 5.26
C PRO A 29 9.70 14.44 5.20
N LEU A 30 8.47 14.84 5.57
CA LEU A 30 7.29 13.97 5.50
C LEU A 30 6.91 13.68 4.03
N ILE A 31 7.47 12.58 3.52
CA ILE A 31 7.34 12.06 2.15
C ILE A 31 6.02 11.30 1.93
N TYR A 32 5.38 10.87 3.02
CA TYR A 32 4.23 9.95 3.06
C TYR A 32 3.04 10.66 3.77
N GLY A 33 1.79 10.52 3.28
CA GLY A 33 0.60 11.21 3.80
C GLY A 33 -0.72 10.51 3.47
N LEU A 34 -1.75 10.46 4.36
CA LEU A 34 -2.87 9.49 4.26
C LEU A 34 -4.22 10.03 3.84
N ASN A 35 -4.97 9.16 3.15
CA ASN A 35 -6.40 9.14 2.79
C ASN A 35 -7.32 7.97 3.29
N ILE A 36 -7.31 7.44 4.54
CA ILE A 36 -8.38 6.51 5.01
C ILE A 36 -9.65 7.32 5.30
N GLN A 37 -10.33 7.69 4.23
CA GLN A 37 -11.71 8.15 4.24
C GLN A 37 -12.64 6.94 4.36
N GLY A 38 -12.77 6.40 5.57
CA GLY A 38 -13.57 5.19 5.83
C GLY A 38 -15.09 5.35 5.70
N ALA A 39 -15.60 6.55 5.36
CA ALA A 39 -17.02 6.85 5.30
C ALA A 39 -17.43 7.36 3.89
N PRO A 40 -18.33 6.65 3.17
CA PRO A 40 -18.89 7.09 1.91
C PRO A 40 -19.29 8.58 1.87
N PRO A 41 -18.85 9.35 0.86
CA PRO A 41 -19.15 10.79 0.75
C PRO A 41 -20.64 11.02 0.51
N ASN A 42 -21.32 10.10 -0.20
CA ASN A 42 -22.76 10.10 -0.32
C ASN A 42 -23.41 9.73 1.03
N LYS A 43 -24.14 10.69 1.61
CA LYS A 43 -24.82 10.57 2.91
C LYS A 43 -25.97 9.56 2.92
N ALA A 44 -26.46 9.12 1.76
CA ALA A 44 -27.52 8.12 1.66
C ALA A 44 -27.07 6.70 2.06
N HIS A 45 -25.77 6.40 2.03
CA HIS A 45 -25.26 5.09 2.47
C HIS A 45 -25.02 5.06 3.99
N PRO A 46 -25.33 3.95 4.68
CA PRO A 46 -24.91 3.74 6.07
C PRO A 46 -23.39 3.66 6.16
N THR A 47 -22.84 3.94 7.35
CA THR A 47 -21.39 4.02 7.57
C THR A 47 -20.99 3.35 8.87
N ILE A 48 -20.01 2.45 8.80
CA ILE A 48 -19.40 1.83 9.99
C ILE A 48 -18.43 2.82 10.66
N VAL A 49 -17.74 3.64 9.85
CA VAL A 49 -16.76 4.65 10.30
C VAL A 49 -17.41 6.04 10.41
N SER A 50 -16.95 6.84 11.37
CA SER A 50 -17.41 8.21 11.58
C SER A 50 -17.03 9.15 10.43
N ARG A 51 -18.03 9.86 9.87
CA ARG A 51 -17.85 10.95 8.89
C ARG A 51 -17.06 12.16 9.40
N ARG A 52 -16.70 12.19 10.69
CA ARG A 52 -15.80 13.22 11.26
C ARG A 52 -14.32 12.93 11.03
N LEU A 53 -13.97 11.72 10.58
CA LEU A 53 -12.60 11.39 10.16
C LEU A 53 -12.33 11.98 8.77
N THR A 54 -12.15 13.30 8.74
CA THR A 54 -11.65 14.03 7.56
C THR A 54 -10.13 14.07 7.57
N LEU A 55 -9.50 14.37 6.43
CA LEU A 55 -8.05 14.63 6.38
C LEU A 55 -7.63 15.72 7.37
N GLU A 56 -8.39 16.80 7.48
CA GLU A 56 -8.12 17.89 8.43
C GLU A 56 -8.10 17.38 9.89
N TYR A 57 -9.04 16.50 10.24
CA TYR A 57 -9.12 15.89 11.57
C TYR A 57 -7.97 14.92 11.82
N THR A 58 -7.69 13.99 10.89
CA THR A 58 -6.65 12.97 11.08
C THR A 58 -5.23 13.56 11.03
N SER A 59 -4.99 14.62 10.24
CA SER A 59 -3.70 15.33 10.19
C SER A 59 -3.48 16.33 11.33
N ALA A 60 -4.51 16.63 12.14
CA ALA A 60 -4.41 17.60 13.24
C ALA A 60 -3.36 17.19 14.28
N ILE A 61 -3.27 15.90 14.59
CA ILE A 61 -2.32 15.36 15.59
C ILE A 61 -0.86 15.66 15.21
N CYS A 62 -0.51 15.60 13.91
CA CYS A 62 0.85 15.86 13.45
C CYS A 62 1.26 17.31 13.76
N ARG A 63 0.39 18.29 13.46
CA ARG A 63 0.65 19.71 13.74
C ARG A 63 0.62 20.06 15.23
N GLN A 64 -0.12 19.30 16.03
CA GLN A 64 -0.19 19.48 17.49
C GLN A 64 1.01 18.87 18.22
N ALA A 65 1.46 17.68 17.81
CA ALA A 65 2.62 17.01 18.40
C ALA A 65 3.96 17.58 17.92
N PHE A 66 4.01 18.09 16.68
CA PHE A 66 5.20 18.66 16.06
C PHE A 66 4.94 20.11 15.60
N PRO A 67 4.79 21.05 16.55
CA PRO A 67 4.68 22.47 16.23
C PRO A 67 5.94 22.98 15.52
N PRO A 68 5.86 24.05 14.70
CA PRO A 68 7.01 24.56 13.96
C PRO A 68 8.19 24.92 14.87
N GLY A 69 9.33 24.25 14.68
CA GLY A 69 10.57 24.46 15.42
C GLY A 69 11.79 24.59 14.52
N THR A 70 12.97 24.74 15.11
CA THR A 70 14.25 24.92 14.39
C THR A 70 14.72 23.71 13.59
N HIS A 71 14.21 22.51 13.90
CA HIS A 71 14.65 21.26 13.29
C HIS A 71 13.54 20.53 12.50
N ILE A 72 12.28 20.77 12.84
CA ILE A 72 11.12 20.10 12.25
C ILE A 72 9.99 21.12 12.13
N ALA A 73 9.33 21.15 10.98
CA ALA A 73 8.03 21.77 10.79
C ALA A 73 7.19 20.86 9.90
N VAL A 74 5.96 20.54 10.32
CA VAL A 74 5.02 19.76 9.51
C VAL A 74 4.53 20.64 8.35
N PRO A 75 4.72 20.23 7.07
CA PRO A 75 4.24 21.00 5.93
C PRO A 75 2.72 20.96 5.86
N GLU A 76 2.12 21.90 5.12
CA GLU A 76 0.67 21.91 4.88
C GLU A 76 0.22 20.66 4.10
N TRP A 77 1.04 20.21 3.15
CA TRP A 77 0.80 19.03 2.32
C TRP A 77 2.07 18.16 2.21
N PRO A 78 1.94 16.82 2.17
CA PRO A 78 3.06 15.91 1.93
C PRO A 78 3.61 16.05 0.51
N ASN A 79 4.92 15.85 0.33
CA ASN A 79 5.53 15.88 -1.01
C ASN A 79 5.37 14.52 -1.74
N VAL A 80 4.15 14.26 -2.22
CA VAL A 80 3.83 13.01 -2.94
C VAL A 80 4.59 12.85 -4.26
N THR A 81 5.18 13.90 -4.82
CA THR A 81 5.93 13.83 -6.09
C THR A 81 7.07 12.82 -6.03
N VAL A 82 7.73 12.66 -4.88
CA VAL A 82 8.85 11.72 -4.69
C VAL A 82 8.38 10.27 -4.78
N VAL A 83 7.22 9.95 -4.18
CA VAL A 83 6.64 8.58 -4.20
C VAL A 83 6.01 8.29 -5.56
N ASN A 84 5.25 9.24 -6.11
CA ASN A 84 4.57 9.08 -7.40
C ASN A 84 5.56 8.93 -8.57
N ALA A 85 6.78 9.47 -8.46
CA ALA A 85 7.85 9.27 -9.43
C ALA A 85 8.35 7.82 -9.52
N LEU A 86 8.03 6.96 -8.54
CA LEU A 86 8.38 5.53 -8.58
C LEU A 86 7.46 4.71 -9.48
N GLY A 87 6.31 5.27 -9.91
CA GLY A 87 5.46 4.66 -10.94
C GLY A 87 4.09 4.16 -10.49
N ASP A 88 3.72 4.27 -9.21
CA ASP A 88 2.34 4.00 -8.74
C ASP A 88 1.88 2.55 -9.05
N TYR A 89 0.59 2.32 -9.37
CA TYR A 89 0.05 1.12 -9.99
C TYR A 89 0.77 0.68 -11.28
N GLY A 90 1.69 1.48 -11.83
CA GLY A 90 2.58 1.18 -12.94
C GLY A 90 4.01 0.80 -12.55
N LEU A 91 4.39 0.81 -11.26
CA LEU A 91 5.73 0.40 -10.81
C LEU A 91 5.98 -1.06 -11.24
N ALA A 92 7.05 -1.26 -11.99
CA ALA A 92 7.47 -2.56 -12.49
C ALA A 92 9.00 -2.55 -12.67
N ALA A 93 9.63 -3.66 -12.30
CA ALA A 93 11.03 -3.94 -12.52
C ALA A 93 11.21 -5.45 -12.69
N ASP A 94 12.28 -5.87 -13.33
CA ASP A 94 12.62 -7.30 -13.38
C ASP A 94 13.03 -7.76 -11.98
N ARG A 95 12.58 -8.94 -11.58
CA ARG A 95 12.77 -9.51 -10.23
C ARG A 95 12.02 -8.75 -9.12
N LEU A 96 10.95 -8.05 -9.49
CA LEU A 96 9.96 -7.50 -8.56
C LEU A 96 8.68 -8.31 -8.68
N ALA A 97 8.29 -8.95 -7.56
CA ALA A 97 7.01 -9.65 -7.44
C ALA A 97 5.98 -8.77 -6.72
N TYR A 98 4.72 -8.91 -7.11
CA TYR A 98 3.58 -8.47 -6.32
C TYR A 98 2.82 -9.70 -5.87
N ILE A 99 2.59 -9.81 -4.56
CA ILE A 99 1.86 -10.90 -3.92
C ILE A 99 0.89 -10.24 -2.96
N ASP A 100 -0.41 -10.36 -3.23
CA ASP A 100 -1.46 -9.74 -2.43
C ASP A 100 -2.57 -10.75 -2.11
N GLY A 101 -3.29 -10.53 -1.01
CA GLY A 101 -4.50 -11.26 -0.67
C GLY A 101 -5.76 -10.58 -1.19
N ASP A 102 -6.71 -11.31 -1.77
CA ASP A 102 -7.96 -10.71 -2.28
C ASP A 102 -8.96 -10.27 -1.19
N GLU A 103 -8.72 -10.62 0.07
CA GLU A 103 -9.41 -10.11 1.26
C GLU A 103 -8.57 -9.07 2.05
N ASP A 104 -7.39 -8.67 1.55
CA ASP A 104 -6.58 -7.62 2.17
C ASP A 104 -7.24 -6.23 1.99
N PRO A 105 -7.56 -5.48 3.07
CA PRO A 105 -8.03 -4.10 2.95
C PRO A 105 -7.06 -3.14 2.24
N TRP A 106 -5.78 -3.51 2.10
CA TRP A 106 -4.78 -2.74 1.36
C TRP A 106 -4.76 -3.01 -0.16
N LEU A 107 -5.41 -4.08 -0.64
CA LEU A 107 -5.47 -4.45 -2.08
C LEU A 107 -5.81 -3.25 -3.01
N PRO A 108 -6.75 -2.33 -2.69
CA PRO A 108 -7.05 -1.19 -3.57
C PRO A 108 -5.89 -0.19 -3.75
N ALA A 109 -4.82 -0.30 -2.97
CA ALA A 109 -3.63 0.56 -3.02
C ALA A 109 -2.38 -0.14 -3.58
N THR A 110 -2.47 -1.42 -3.95
CA THR A 110 -1.40 -2.16 -4.62
C THR A 110 -1.68 -2.24 -6.13
N PRO A 111 -0.73 -2.72 -6.95
CA PRO A 111 -1.00 -2.96 -8.37
C PRO A 111 -2.02 -4.07 -8.68
N HIS A 112 -2.51 -4.83 -7.67
CA HIS A 112 -3.69 -5.71 -7.83
C HIS A 112 -5.03 -4.97 -7.61
N SER A 113 -5.00 -3.65 -7.36
CA SER A 113 -6.19 -2.81 -7.25
C SER A 113 -7.11 -2.96 -8.48
N PRO A 114 -8.46 -2.96 -8.31
CA PRO A 114 -9.41 -2.90 -9.43
C PRO A 114 -9.36 -1.57 -10.21
N HIS A 115 -8.48 -0.64 -9.82
CA HIS A 115 -8.19 0.61 -10.53
C HIS A 115 -6.81 0.62 -11.19
N ALA A 116 -6.00 -0.42 -11.00
CA ALA A 116 -4.70 -0.59 -11.65
C ALA A 116 -4.87 -1.17 -13.07
N PRO A 117 -3.88 -0.99 -13.97
CA PRO A 117 -3.81 -1.72 -15.22
C PRO A 117 -3.64 -3.23 -14.99
N GLU A 118 -4.22 -4.06 -15.86
CA GLU A 118 -3.95 -5.50 -15.88
C GLU A 118 -2.46 -5.77 -16.17
N ARG A 119 -1.92 -6.88 -15.62
CA ARG A 119 -0.52 -7.28 -15.69
C ARG A 119 -0.41 -8.79 -15.92
N ASP A 120 0.57 -9.19 -16.71
CA ASP A 120 0.91 -10.60 -16.90
C ASP A 120 1.67 -11.15 -15.68
N ASP A 121 1.31 -12.36 -15.25
CA ASP A 121 2.03 -13.11 -14.23
C ASP A 121 3.15 -13.94 -14.88
N THR A 122 4.41 -13.59 -14.60
CA THR A 122 5.59 -14.21 -15.22
C THR A 122 6.65 -14.58 -14.20
N LEU A 123 7.63 -15.43 -14.57
CA LEU A 123 8.77 -15.71 -13.68
C LEU A 123 9.64 -14.47 -13.43
N VAL A 124 9.74 -13.55 -14.40
CA VAL A 124 10.59 -12.36 -14.31
C VAL A 124 9.90 -11.23 -13.53
N ARG A 125 8.58 -11.11 -13.69
CA ARG A 125 7.70 -10.15 -13.00
C ARG A 125 6.45 -10.89 -12.50
N PRO A 126 6.53 -11.54 -11.33
CA PRO A 126 5.40 -12.30 -10.77
C PRO A 126 4.28 -11.38 -10.32
N PHE A 127 3.04 -11.81 -10.57
CA PHE A 127 1.83 -11.06 -10.24
C PHE A 127 0.79 -12.03 -9.66
N LYS A 128 0.82 -12.20 -8.33
CA LYS A 128 0.15 -13.27 -7.61
C LYS A 128 -0.97 -12.74 -6.70
N LEU A 129 -2.20 -13.19 -6.94
CA LEU A 129 -3.34 -12.89 -6.09
C LEU A 129 -3.78 -14.14 -5.31
N ILE A 130 -3.56 -14.14 -3.99
CA ILE A 130 -3.94 -15.22 -3.08
C ILE A 130 -5.44 -15.12 -2.80
N ARG A 131 -6.21 -16.11 -3.27
CA ARG A 131 -7.65 -16.24 -2.95
C ARG A 131 -7.85 -16.58 -1.48
N THR A 132 -8.76 -15.88 -0.79
CA THR A 132 -8.91 -15.88 0.67
C THR A 132 -7.64 -15.42 1.41
N GLY A 133 -6.75 -14.73 0.70
CA GLY A 133 -5.54 -14.14 1.28
C GLY A 133 -5.87 -12.86 2.03
N VAL A 134 -5.27 -12.69 3.20
CA VAL A 134 -5.30 -11.44 3.97
C VAL A 134 -3.96 -10.70 3.83
N HIS A 135 -3.72 -9.70 4.66
CA HIS A 135 -2.51 -8.87 4.62
C HIS A 135 -1.22 -9.72 4.72
N HIS A 136 -0.37 -9.65 3.68
CA HIS A 136 0.91 -10.38 3.53
C HIS A 136 0.86 -11.84 4.03
N HIS A 137 -0.21 -12.56 3.66
CA HIS A 137 -0.51 -13.90 4.19
C HIS A 137 0.53 -14.97 3.78
N ASP A 138 1.31 -14.70 2.73
CA ASP A 138 2.47 -15.46 2.29
C ASP A 138 3.73 -15.28 3.18
N GLU A 139 3.93 -14.10 3.77
CA GLU A 139 5.21 -13.73 4.42
C GLU A 139 5.64 -14.71 5.54
N ASN A 140 4.68 -15.23 6.30
CA ASN A 140 4.94 -16.04 7.49
C ASN A 140 4.40 -17.46 7.33
N GLY A 141 5.30 -18.44 7.35
CA GLY A 141 4.94 -19.86 7.31
C GLY A 141 4.62 -20.47 8.69
N VAL A 142 3.98 -21.63 8.67
CA VAL A 142 3.72 -22.46 9.87
C VAL A 142 4.57 -23.72 9.77
N GLU A 143 5.36 -24.03 10.80
CA GLU A 143 6.13 -25.27 10.83
C GLU A 143 5.43 -26.38 11.64
N PRO A 144 5.34 -27.64 11.11
CA PRO A 144 5.80 -28.06 9.79
C PRO A 144 4.88 -27.53 8.67
N ARG A 145 5.46 -27.08 7.53
CA ARG A 145 4.72 -26.49 6.39
C ARG A 145 3.52 -27.28 5.89
N SER A 146 3.45 -28.59 6.12
CA SER A 146 2.26 -29.41 5.85
C SER A 146 1.00 -28.98 6.64
N MET A 147 1.14 -28.16 7.67
CA MET A 147 0.05 -27.58 8.47
C MET A 147 -0.51 -26.28 7.91
N GLU A 148 0.16 -25.65 6.94
CA GLU A 148 -0.31 -24.43 6.28
C GLU A 148 -1.56 -24.73 5.43
N PRO A 149 -2.50 -23.78 5.26
CA PRO A 149 -3.59 -23.92 4.31
C PRO A 149 -3.07 -24.24 2.90
N ALA A 150 -3.79 -25.06 2.15
CA ALA A 150 -3.33 -25.53 0.83
C ALA A 150 -3.06 -24.38 -0.18
N HIS A 151 -3.74 -23.24 -0.03
CA HIS A 151 -3.50 -22.03 -0.84
C HIS A 151 -2.19 -21.32 -0.44
N ILE A 152 -1.82 -21.32 0.84
CA ILE A 152 -0.52 -20.77 1.31
C ILE A 152 0.64 -21.65 0.87
N GLN A 153 0.51 -22.97 1.01
CA GLN A 153 1.51 -23.89 0.45
C GLN A 153 1.66 -23.75 -1.08
N ALA A 154 0.62 -23.29 -1.79
CA ALA A 154 0.67 -23.07 -3.23
C ALA A 154 1.44 -21.80 -3.60
N ILE A 155 1.23 -20.68 -2.90
CA ILE A 155 1.98 -19.44 -3.18
C ILE A 155 3.46 -19.59 -2.78
N HIS A 156 3.78 -20.20 -1.64
CA HIS A 156 5.16 -20.50 -1.25
C HIS A 156 5.93 -21.34 -2.28
N ARG A 157 5.25 -22.29 -2.95
CA ARG A 157 5.87 -23.06 -4.03
C ARG A 157 6.16 -22.20 -5.27
N GLN A 158 5.29 -21.24 -5.59
CA GLN A 158 5.49 -20.31 -6.70
C GLN A 158 6.61 -19.30 -6.38
N GLU A 159 6.72 -18.83 -5.13
CA GLU A 159 7.84 -18.01 -4.67
C GLU A 159 9.18 -18.73 -4.85
N ILE A 160 9.28 -19.97 -4.37
CA ILE A 160 10.47 -20.81 -4.54
C ILE A 160 10.80 -21.00 -6.03
N GLU A 161 9.78 -21.11 -6.90
CA GLU A 161 9.94 -21.22 -8.35
C GLU A 161 10.53 -19.95 -8.97
N PHE A 162 9.90 -18.77 -8.79
CA PHE A 162 10.37 -17.55 -9.43
C PHE A 162 11.67 -17.01 -8.81
N VAL A 163 11.84 -17.07 -7.48
CA VAL A 163 13.12 -16.71 -6.83
C VAL A 163 14.21 -17.69 -7.28
N GLY A 164 13.88 -18.98 -7.39
CA GLY A 164 14.77 -20.00 -7.93
C GLY A 164 15.19 -19.75 -9.37
N ALA A 165 14.33 -19.16 -10.20
CA ALA A 165 14.66 -18.73 -11.56
C ALA A 165 15.60 -17.51 -11.56
N TRP A 166 15.33 -16.50 -10.72
CA TRP A 166 16.19 -15.31 -10.59
C TRP A 166 17.62 -15.66 -10.15
N LEU A 167 17.75 -16.59 -9.21
CA LEU A 167 19.04 -17.08 -8.71
C LEU A 167 19.84 -17.86 -9.77
N LYS A 168 19.15 -18.53 -10.71
CA LYS A 168 19.78 -19.21 -11.87
C LYS A 168 20.16 -18.26 -12.99
N GLY A 169 19.73 -17.00 -12.94
CA GLY A 169 19.97 -16.02 -13.98
C GLY A 169 18.95 -16.02 -15.12
N THR A 170 17.79 -16.67 -14.96
CA THR A 170 16.70 -16.60 -15.94
C THR A 170 16.20 -15.16 -16.09
N THR A 171 15.99 -14.72 -17.32
CA THR A 171 15.52 -13.37 -17.71
C THR A 171 14.28 -13.38 -18.60
N ASP A 172 13.81 -14.58 -18.97
CA ASP A 172 12.81 -14.85 -20.01
C ASP A 172 11.86 -15.95 -19.49
#